data_AF-A0AA36CK50-F1
#
_entry.id   AF-A0AA36CK50-F1
#
_cell.length_a   1.000
_cell.length_b   1.000
_cell.length_c   1.000
_cell.angle_alpha   90.00
_cell.angle_beta   90.00
_cell.angle_gamma   90.00
#
_symmetry.space_group_name_H-M   'P 1'
#
loop_
_entity.id
_entity.type
_entity.pdbx_description
1 polymer ?
#
loop_
_entity_poly.entity_id
_entity_poly.type
_entity_poly.pdbx_seq_one_letter_code
_entity_poly.pdbx_strand_id
1 'polypeptide(L)'
;MDNLQESFRILCYKIADEAFKSKDLQRLSKSNGCKVDKKTAGEIRERHLQQFLTGVMDDFSKTCSGEEIEAKIARLADIREEAIERHGADAQGYRPVGDPRFDTLGIQMKCKEAYCARLQEEIEALDERIVENKTVNEQNTRVVKQLAENIKERLASKSPPTD
;
A
#
# COMPACT_ATOMS: atom_id res chain seq x y z
N MET A 1 13.68 -15.09 -11.58
CA MET A 1 14.93 -14.56 -12.16
C MET A 1 15.02 -14.84 -13.65
N ASP A 2 14.95 -16.10 -14.07
CA ASP A 2 15.12 -16.51 -15.47
C ASP A 2 14.17 -15.81 -16.46
N ASN A 3 12.92 -15.54 -16.07
CA ASN A 3 11.92 -15.01 -16.98
C ASN A 3 12.11 -13.51 -17.32
N LEU A 4 12.66 -12.70 -16.40
CA LEU A 4 12.90 -11.26 -16.64
C LEU A 4 14.17 -11.05 -17.47
N GLN A 5 15.24 -11.74 -17.07
CA GLN A 5 16.52 -11.70 -17.78
C GLN A 5 16.37 -12.24 -19.21
N GLU A 6 15.61 -13.33 -19.39
CA GLU A 6 15.31 -13.88 -20.72
C GLU A 6 14.40 -12.96 -21.55
N SER A 7 13.38 -12.35 -20.94
CA SER A 7 12.53 -11.36 -21.63
C SER A 7 13.34 -10.15 -22.11
N PHE A 8 14.24 -9.65 -21.27
CA PHE A 8 15.15 -8.56 -21.63
C PHE A 8 16.12 -8.96 -22.75
N ARG A 9 16.68 -10.17 -22.68
CA ARG A 9 17.55 -10.74 -23.73
C ARG A 9 16.82 -10.83 -25.08
N ILE A 10 15.59 -11.34 -25.09
CA ILE A 10 14.75 -11.44 -26.29
C ILE A 10 14.48 -10.05 -26.89
N LEU A 11 14.17 -9.06 -26.04
CA LEU A 11 13.94 -7.68 -26.49
C LEU A 11 15.20 -7.08 -27.12
N CYS A 12 16.35 -7.20 -26.44
CA CYS A 12 17.64 -6.71 -26.94
C CYS A 12 18.03 -7.37 -28.26
N TYR A 13 17.80 -8.69 -28.38
CA TYR A 13 18.03 -9.43 -29.62
C TYR A 13 17.20 -8.84 -30.76
N LYS A 14 15.89 -8.62 -30.55
CA LYS A 14 15.01 -8.05 -31.60
C LYS A 14 15.46 -6.67 -32.05
N ILE A 15 15.78 -5.78 -31.10
CA ILE A 15 16.23 -4.41 -31.41
C ILE A 15 17.54 -4.45 -32.22
N ALA A 16 18.50 -5.26 -31.79
CA ALA A 16 19.79 -5.38 -32.47
C ALA A 16 19.67 -6.06 -33.85
N ASP A 17 18.81 -7.07 -33.97
CA ASP A 17 18.53 -7.78 -35.22
C ASP A 17 17.89 -6.84 -36.27
N GLU A 18 17.01 -5.94 -35.83
CA GLU A 18 16.38 -4.91 -36.67
C GLU A 18 17.33 -3.79 -37.07
N ALA A 19 18.16 -3.32 -36.13
CA ALA A 19 19.11 -2.22 -36.35
C ALA A 19 20.27 -2.61 -37.29
N PHE A 20 20.64 -3.89 -37.32
CA PHE A 20 21.78 -4.37 -38.09
C PHE A 20 21.41 -5.51 -39.03
N LYS A 21 20.95 -5.15 -40.24
CA LYS A 21 20.65 -6.14 -41.29
C LYS A 21 21.89 -6.47 -42.10
N SER A 22 22.05 -7.73 -42.47
CA SER A 22 23.18 -8.23 -43.28
C SER A 22 23.34 -7.50 -44.62
N LYS A 23 22.25 -6.96 -45.18
CA LYS A 23 22.25 -6.15 -46.40
C LYS A 23 22.96 -4.80 -46.21
N ASP A 24 22.91 -4.22 -45.02
CA ASP A 24 23.51 -2.91 -44.73
C ASP A 24 25.03 -3.03 -44.62
N LEU A 25 25.51 -4.12 -44.02
CA LEU A 25 26.93 -4.50 -43.99
C LEU A 25 27.51 -4.70 -45.39
N GLN A 26 26.76 -5.35 -46.28
CA GLN A 26 27.17 -5.52 -47.68
C GLN A 26 27.20 -4.18 -48.44
N ARG A 27 26.24 -3.29 -48.21
CA ARG A 27 26.23 -1.94 -48.80
C ARG A 27 27.44 -1.12 -48.36
N LEU A 28 27.73 -1.10 -47.06
CA LEU A 28 28.90 -0.44 -46.46
C LEU A 28 30.23 -1.00 -46.99
N SER A 29 30.33 -2.32 -47.16
CA SER A 29 31.54 -2.93 -47.72
C SER A 29 31.80 -2.45 -49.15
N LYS A 30 30.75 -2.41 -49.99
CA LYS A 30 30.84 -1.95 -51.38
C LYS A 30 31.19 -0.46 -51.47
N SER A 31 30.66 0.39 -50.60
CA SER A 31 31.00 1.83 -50.59
C SER A 31 32.46 2.09 -50.20
N ASN A 32 33.05 1.22 -49.39
CA ASN A 32 34.44 1.33 -48.93
C ASN A 32 35.43 0.53 -49.78
N GLY A 33 35.01 -0.03 -50.92
CA GLY A 33 35.89 -0.78 -51.83
C GLY A 33 36.28 -2.18 -51.36
N CYS A 34 35.67 -2.69 -50.28
CA CYS A 34 35.87 -4.06 -49.81
C CYS A 34 34.78 -4.99 -50.32
N LYS A 35 35.16 -6.12 -50.94
CA LYS A 35 34.22 -7.20 -51.24
C LYS A 35 34.15 -8.16 -50.06
N VAL A 36 33.10 -8.05 -49.26
CA VAL A 36 32.77 -9.02 -48.22
C VAL A 36 31.72 -9.99 -48.78
N ASP A 37 32.00 -11.29 -48.73
CA ASP A 37 31.05 -12.32 -49.16
C ASP A 37 29.91 -12.48 -48.13
N LYS A 38 28.81 -13.11 -48.57
CA LYS A 38 27.61 -13.24 -47.74
C LYS A 38 27.85 -14.05 -46.45
N LYS A 39 28.76 -15.02 -46.48
CA LYS A 39 29.06 -15.85 -45.30
C LYS A 39 29.84 -15.03 -44.28
N THR A 40 30.92 -14.37 -44.69
CA THR A 40 31.69 -13.49 -43.80
C THR A 40 30.86 -12.34 -43.24
N ALA A 41 29.98 -11.72 -44.05
CA ALA A 41 29.07 -10.69 -43.56
C ALA A 41 28.07 -11.22 -42.51
N GLY A 42 27.63 -12.47 -42.65
CA GLY A 42 26.80 -13.16 -41.67
C GLY A 42 27.55 -13.44 -40.36
N GLU A 43 28.79 -13.93 -40.45
CA GLU A 43 29.64 -14.21 -39.28
C GLU A 43 30.01 -12.94 -38.49
N ILE A 44 30.32 -11.84 -39.19
CA ILE A 44 30.58 -10.54 -38.55
C ILE A 44 29.33 -10.05 -37.81
N ARG A 45 28.16 -10.16 -38.43
CA ARG A 45 26.88 -9.78 -37.82
C ARG A 45 26.62 -10.60 -36.57
N GLU A 46 26.73 -11.93 -36.66
CA GLU A 46 26.48 -12.82 -35.53
C GLU A 46 27.42 -12.52 -34.36
N ARG A 47 28.72 -12.32 -34.64
CA ARG A 47 29.69 -11.95 -33.60
C ARG A 47 29.36 -10.60 -32.95
N HIS A 48 28.97 -9.61 -33.73
CA HIS A 48 28.60 -8.29 -33.21
C HIS A 48 27.32 -8.35 -32.37
N LEU A 49 26.34 -9.15 -32.80
CA LEU A 49 25.10 -9.37 -32.06
C LEU A 49 25.37 -10.06 -30.71
N GLN A 50 26.23 -11.08 -30.70
CA GLN A 50 26.65 -11.76 -29.47
C GLN A 50 27.43 -10.84 -28.53
N GLN A 51 28.35 -10.02 -29.05
CA GLN A 51 29.08 -9.03 -28.25
C GLN A 51 28.15 -7.99 -27.65
N PHE A 52 27.22 -7.47 -28.44
CA PHE A 52 26.18 -6.55 -27.98
C PHE A 52 25.38 -7.19 -26.84
N LEU A 53 24.79 -8.37 -27.08
CA LEU A 53 24.01 -9.07 -26.07
C LEU A 53 24.81 -9.32 -24.80
N THR A 54 26.06 -9.78 -24.90
CA THR A 54 26.89 -10.00 -23.72
C THR A 54 27.09 -8.72 -22.93
N GLY A 55 27.38 -7.60 -23.59
CA GLY A 55 27.55 -6.30 -22.94
C GLY A 55 26.27 -5.82 -22.26
N VAL A 56 25.13 -5.83 -22.96
CA VAL A 56 23.88 -5.34 -22.37
C VAL A 56 23.38 -6.26 -21.24
N MET A 57 23.62 -7.57 -21.33
CA MET A 57 23.26 -8.50 -20.26
C MET A 57 24.15 -8.31 -19.02
N ASP A 58 25.43 -8.00 -19.18
CA ASP A 58 26.33 -7.68 -18.06
C ASP A 58 25.91 -6.37 -17.38
N ASP A 59 25.55 -5.34 -18.15
CA ASP A 59 25.03 -4.08 -17.62
C ASP A 59 23.67 -4.27 -16.92
N PHE A 60 22.79 -5.09 -17.50
CA PHE A 60 21.52 -5.47 -16.87
C PHE A 60 21.77 -6.19 -15.55
N SER A 61 22.66 -7.17 -15.53
CA SER A 61 23.03 -7.88 -14.31
C SER A 61 23.63 -6.94 -13.27
N LYS A 62 24.53 -6.01 -13.61
CA LYS A 62 25.04 -5.02 -12.64
C LYS A 62 23.96 -4.11 -12.10
N THR A 63 23.02 -3.70 -12.95
CA THR A 63 21.93 -2.82 -12.55
C THR A 63 20.93 -3.55 -11.66
N CYS A 64 20.55 -4.77 -12.04
CA CYS A 64 19.49 -5.56 -11.40
C CYS A 64 19.96 -6.55 -10.34
N SER A 65 21.27 -6.80 -10.18
CA SER A 65 21.85 -7.69 -9.15
C SER A 65 21.81 -7.12 -7.73
N GLY A 66 21.35 -5.88 -7.56
CA GLY A 66 20.99 -5.39 -6.25
C GLY A 66 19.75 -6.11 -5.75
N GLU A 67 19.87 -6.87 -4.66
CA GLU A 67 18.75 -7.49 -3.92
C GLU A 67 17.57 -6.50 -3.73
N GLU A 68 17.88 -5.21 -3.67
CA GLU A 68 16.92 -4.12 -3.58
C GLU A 68 15.94 -4.02 -4.77
N ILE A 69 16.40 -4.23 -6.02
CA ILE A 69 15.51 -4.14 -7.19
C ILE A 69 14.60 -5.35 -7.26
N GLU A 70 15.12 -6.55 -7.00
CA GLU A 70 14.31 -7.76 -6.94
C GLU A 70 13.25 -7.67 -5.85
N ALA A 71 13.63 -7.22 -4.66
CA ALA A 71 12.70 -6.99 -3.56
C ALA A 71 11.64 -5.93 -3.92
N LYS A 72 12.01 -4.85 -4.63
CA LYS A 72 11.07 -3.83 -5.09
C LYS A 72 10.11 -4.36 -6.15
N ILE A 73 10.57 -5.19 -7.09
CA ILE A 73 9.71 -5.82 -8.11
C ILE A 73 8.73 -6.79 -7.46
N ALA A 74 9.19 -7.63 -6.53
CA ALA A 74 8.33 -8.54 -5.78
C ALA A 74 7.26 -7.75 -5.00
N ARG A 75 7.68 -6.73 -4.25
CA ARG A 75 6.76 -5.86 -3.50
C ARG A 75 5.76 -5.13 -4.40
N LEU A 76 6.13 -4.74 -5.61
CA LEU A 76 5.21 -4.14 -6.58
C LEU A 76 4.16 -5.14 -7.07
N ALA A 77 4.53 -6.41 -7.24
CA ALA A 77 3.59 -7.47 -7.59
C ALA A 77 2.56 -7.68 -6.47
N ASP A 78 3.04 -7.76 -5.22
CA ASP A 78 2.18 -7.91 -4.04
C ASP A 78 1.20 -6.73 -3.89
N ILE A 79 1.71 -5.49 -3.99
CA ILE A 79 0.86 -4.27 -3.92
C ILE A 79 -0.22 -4.28 -5.01
N ARG A 80 0.12 -4.76 -6.22
CA ARG A 80 -0.82 -4.85 -7.33
C ARG A 80 -1.90 -5.90 -7.03
N GLU A 81 -1.53 -7.07 -6.53
CA GLU A 81 -2.47 -8.14 -6.20
C GLU A 81 -3.43 -7.69 -5.08
N GLU A 82 -2.90 -7.12 -3.99
CA GLU A 82 -3.73 -6.54 -2.92
C GLU A 82 -4.70 -5.47 -3.44
N ALA A 83 -4.27 -4.62 -4.38
CA ALA A 83 -5.12 -3.60 -4.96
C ALA A 83 -6.25 -4.19 -5.83
N ILE A 84 -5.94 -5.23 -6.63
CA ILE A 84 -6.92 -5.94 -7.46
C ILE A 84 -7.95 -6.64 -6.57
N GLU A 85 -7.52 -7.30 -5.50
CA GLU A 85 -8.42 -7.98 -4.57
C GLU A 85 -9.35 -7.00 -3.83
N ARG A 86 -8.83 -5.86 -3.39
CA ARG A 86 -9.61 -4.88 -2.60
C ARG A 86 -10.53 -4.02 -3.44
N HIS A 87 -10.14 -3.69 -4.67
CA HIS A 87 -10.82 -2.65 -5.45
C HIS A 87 -11.33 -3.16 -6.82
N GLY A 88 -10.90 -4.33 -7.26
CA GLY A 88 -11.19 -4.87 -8.59
C GLY A 88 -10.12 -4.49 -9.62
N ALA A 89 -9.99 -5.30 -10.68
CA ALA A 89 -8.93 -5.15 -11.68
C ALA A 89 -9.00 -3.83 -12.48
N ASP A 90 -10.20 -3.28 -12.65
CA ASP A 90 -10.45 -2.06 -13.43
C ASP A 90 -10.45 -0.78 -12.57
N ALA A 91 -10.21 -0.88 -11.27
CA ALA A 91 -10.25 0.28 -10.38
C ALA A 91 -9.09 1.24 -10.65
N GLN A 92 -9.43 2.50 -10.91
CA GLN A 92 -8.44 3.56 -10.99
C GLN A 92 -8.08 4.01 -9.58
N GLY A 93 -6.88 3.63 -9.14
CA GLY A 93 -6.30 4.15 -7.91
C GLY A 93 -6.05 5.66 -8.01
N TYR A 94 -6.17 6.36 -6.88
CA TYR A 94 -5.84 7.78 -6.80
C TYR A 94 -4.41 8.06 -7.30
N ARG A 95 -4.22 9.20 -7.96
CA ARG A 95 -2.93 9.70 -8.43
C ARG A 95 -2.73 11.11 -7.86
N PRO A 96 -1.57 11.41 -7.26
CA PRO A 96 -1.29 12.75 -6.77
C PRO A 96 -1.41 13.77 -7.89
N VAL A 97 -2.05 14.90 -7.59
CA VAL A 97 -2.23 16.00 -8.54
C VAL A 97 -1.16 17.08 -8.36
N GLY A 98 -0.33 16.97 -7.32
CA GLY A 98 0.74 17.92 -7.02
C GLY A 98 0.28 19.13 -6.20
N ASP A 99 -0.99 19.16 -5.74
CA ASP A 99 -1.44 20.08 -4.69
C ASP A 99 -1.42 19.34 -3.35
N PRO A 100 -0.51 19.69 -2.42
CA PRO A 100 -0.38 19.01 -1.14
C PRO A 100 -1.67 18.97 -0.33
N ARG A 101 -2.57 19.94 -0.49
CA ARG A 101 -3.84 19.96 0.23
C ARG A 101 -4.78 18.86 -0.27
N PHE A 102 -4.81 18.64 -1.58
CA PHE A 102 -5.61 17.56 -2.16
C PHE A 102 -4.95 16.20 -1.94
N ASP A 103 -3.63 16.11 -2.11
CA ASP A 103 -2.88 14.87 -2.00
C ASP A 103 -2.89 14.31 -0.55
N THR A 104 -2.99 15.18 0.47
CA THR A 104 -3.08 14.78 1.87
C THR A 104 -4.52 14.59 2.38
N LEU A 105 -5.52 15.09 1.65
CA LEU A 105 -6.92 15.08 2.11
C LEU A 105 -7.41 13.65 2.38
N GLY A 106 -7.08 12.69 1.51
CA GLY A 106 -7.49 11.30 1.69
C GLY A 106 -6.92 10.66 2.97
N ILE A 107 -5.71 11.04 3.37
CA ILE A 107 -5.09 10.57 4.62
C ILE A 107 -5.76 11.25 5.82
N GLN A 108 -5.93 12.58 5.74
CA GLN A 108 -6.55 13.37 6.80
C GLN A 108 -7.99 12.91 7.08
N MET A 109 -8.76 12.60 6.03
CA MET A 109 -10.13 12.12 6.16
C MET A 109 -10.19 10.77 6.89
N LYS A 110 -9.33 9.81 6.56
CA LYS A 110 -9.24 8.53 7.28
C LYS A 110 -8.90 8.72 8.76
N CYS A 111 -7.94 9.59 9.08
CA CYS A 111 -7.59 9.91 10.46
C CYS A 111 -8.76 10.57 11.19
N LYS A 112 -9.48 11.48 10.52
CA LYS A 112 -10.65 12.15 11.08
C LYS A 112 -11.78 11.16 11.36
N GLU A 113 -12.08 10.25 10.43
CA GLU A 113 -13.09 9.20 10.61
C GLU A 113 -12.76 8.29 11.81
N ALA A 114 -11.51 7.83 11.91
CA ALA A 114 -11.06 7.02 13.04
C ALA A 114 -11.15 7.79 14.38
N TYR A 115 -10.83 9.08 14.37
CA TYR A 115 -10.96 9.93 15.55
C TYR A 115 -12.41 10.16 15.95
N CYS A 116 -13.31 10.41 14.99
CA CYS A 116 -14.74 10.54 15.24
C CYS A 116 -15.35 9.24 15.80
N ALA A 117 -14.97 8.08 15.26
CA ALA A 117 -15.43 6.78 15.76
C ALA A 117 -15.04 6.58 17.24
N ARG A 118 -13.78 6.88 17.58
CA ARG A 118 -13.32 6.84 18.97
C ARG A 118 -14.08 7.79 19.89
N LEU A 119 -14.33 9.03 19.45
CA LEU A 119 -15.09 9.98 20.26
C LEU A 119 -16.52 9.50 20.49
N GLN A 120 -17.13 8.87 19.49
CA GLN A 120 -18.46 8.31 19.62
C GLN A 120 -18.49 7.19 20.68
N GLU A 121 -17.52 6.27 20.65
CA GLU A 121 -17.37 5.22 21.67
C GLU A 121 -17.17 5.81 23.08
N GLU A 122 -16.36 6.86 23.21
CA GLU A 122 -16.14 7.55 24.50
C GLU A 122 -17.41 8.23 25.02
N ILE A 123 -18.22 8.82 24.14
CA ILE A 123 -19.51 9.43 24.50
C ILE A 123 -20.51 8.37 24.96
N GLU A 124 -20.63 7.25 24.23
CA GLU A 124 -21.53 6.16 24.59
C GLU A 124 -21.17 5.57 25.96
N ALA A 125 -19.87 5.37 26.23
CA ALA A 125 -19.40 4.91 27.54
C ALA A 125 -19.69 5.91 28.67
N LEU A 126 -19.65 7.22 28.38
CA LEU A 126 -20.01 8.25 29.37
C LEU A 126 -21.52 8.26 29.65
N ASP A 127 -22.35 8.10 28.62
CA ASP A 127 -23.81 8.03 28.76
C ASP A 127 -24.22 6.82 29.61
N GLU A 128 -23.61 5.66 29.39
CA GLU A 128 -23.82 4.46 30.23
C GLU A 128 -23.50 4.75 31.71
N ARG A 129 -22.35 5.37 31.99
CA ARG A 129 -21.95 5.77 33.34
C ARG A 129 -22.90 6.78 33.97
N ILE A 130 -23.45 7.70 33.19
CA ILE A 130 -24.45 8.67 33.67
C ILE A 130 -25.73 7.94 34.10
N VAL A 131 -26.19 6.97 33.32
CA VAL A 131 -27.38 6.15 33.65
C VAL A 131 -27.16 5.35 34.93
N GLU A 132 -25.99 4.71 35.07
CA GLU A 132 -25.62 4.00 36.30
C GLU A 132 -25.61 4.93 37.52
N ASN A 133 -24.94 6.08 37.41
CA ASN A 133 -24.87 7.05 38.51
C ASN A 133 -26.24 7.60 38.91
N LYS A 134 -27.14 7.85 37.94
CA LYS A 134 -28.52 8.24 38.23
C LYS A 134 -29.27 7.15 38.99
N THR A 135 -29.12 5.90 38.57
CA THR A 135 -29.73 4.74 39.23
C THR A 135 -29.26 4.59 40.68
N VAL A 136 -27.94 4.70 40.91
CA VAL A 136 -27.36 4.69 42.26
C VAL A 136 -27.88 5.84 43.11
N ASN A 137 -27.97 7.05 42.53
CA ASN A 137 -28.46 8.22 43.25
C ASN A 137 -29.94 8.09 43.66
N GLU A 138 -30.78 7.51 42.79
CA GLU A 138 -32.19 7.22 43.10
C GLU A 138 -32.31 6.20 44.23
N GLN A 139 -31.49 5.15 44.23
CA GLN A 139 -31.45 4.17 45.33
C GLN A 139 -31.04 4.83 46.65
N ASN A 140 -29.97 5.63 46.64
CA ASN A 140 -29.51 6.36 47.83
C ASN A 140 -30.60 7.30 48.36
N THR A 141 -31.30 8.01 47.47
CA THR A 141 -32.41 8.88 47.84
C THR A 141 -33.55 8.11 48.53
N ARG A 142 -33.87 6.91 48.05
CA ARG A 142 -34.88 6.04 48.69
C ARG A 142 -34.43 5.59 50.08
N VAL A 143 -33.17 5.18 50.22
CA VAL A 143 -32.60 4.76 51.52
C VAL A 143 -32.63 5.91 52.52
N VAL A 144 -32.25 7.12 52.12
CA VAL A 144 -32.28 8.30 52.99
C VAL A 144 -33.71 8.63 53.45
N LYS A 145 -34.70 8.53 52.55
CA LYS A 145 -36.12 8.72 52.91
C LYS A 145 -36.60 7.69 53.93
N GLN A 146 -36.31 6.41 53.72
CA GLN A 146 -36.65 5.34 54.66
C GLN A 146 -35.97 5.52 56.02
N LEU A 147 -34.69 5.91 56.04
CA LEU A 147 -33.99 6.23 57.29
C LEU A 147 -34.64 7.40 58.03
N ALA A 148 -35.04 8.45 57.32
CA ALA A 148 -35.73 9.59 57.91
C ALA A 148 -37.10 9.21 58.51
N GLU A 149 -37.86 8.35 57.84
CA GLU A 149 -39.13 7.80 58.35
C GLU A 149 -38.90 6.96 59.61
N ASN A 150 -37.95 6.02 59.58
CA ASN A 150 -37.59 5.20 60.74
C ASN A 150 -37.15 6.04 61.95
N ILE A 151 -36.42 7.14 61.73
CA ILE A 151 -36.02 8.07 62.79
C ILE A 151 -37.26 8.78 63.37
N LYS A 152 -38.18 9.26 62.53
CA LYS A 152 -39.44 9.89 62.99
C LYS A 152 -40.27 8.95 63.85
N GLU A 153 -40.42 7.69 63.44
CA GLU A 153 -41.17 6.67 64.19
C GLU A 153 -40.50 6.34 65.55
N ARG A 154 -39.17 6.26 65.58
CA ARG A 154 -38.41 6.07 66.82
C ARG A 154 -38.50 7.25 67.79
N LEU A 155 -38.59 8.47 67.28
CA LEU A 155 -38.81 9.66 68.12
C LEU A 155 -40.23 9.72 68.68
N ALA A 156 -41.24 9.34 67.88
CA ALA A 156 -42.63 9.29 68.31
C ALA A 156 -42.88 8.22 69.41
N SER A 157 -42.25 7.05 69.30
CA SER A 157 -42.36 5.94 70.26
C SER A 157 -41.60 6.13 71.58
N LYS A 158 -40.78 7.19 71.70
CA LYS A 158 -40.08 7.56 72.95
C LYS A 158 -40.74 8.71 73.71
N SER A 159 -41.96 9.11 73.33
CA SER A 159 -42.75 10.06 74.11
C SER A 159 -42.95 9.49 75.53
N PRO A 160 -42.63 10.24 76.61
CA PRO A 160 -42.75 9.71 77.97
C PRO A 160 -44.22 9.38 78.27
N PRO A 161 -44.51 8.37 79.10
CA PRO A 161 -45.86 8.20 79.63
C PRO A 161 -46.21 9.49 80.39
N THR A 162 -47.24 10.19 79.91
CA THR A 162 -47.89 11.26 80.66
C THR A 162 -48.54 10.65 81.89
N ASP A 163 -48.00 10.99 83.06
CA ASP A 163 -48.67 10.88 84.37
C ASP A 163 -49.95 11.72 84.42
#